data_AF-B4DB85-F1
#
_entry.id   AF-B4DB85-F1
#
_cell.length_a   1.000
_cell.length_b   1.000
_cell.length_c   1.000
_cell.angle_alpha   90.00
_cell.angle_beta   90.00
_cell.angle_gamma   90.00
#
_symmetry.space_group_name_H-M   'P 1'
#
loop_
_entity.id
_entity.type
_entity.pdbx_description
1 polymer ?
#
loop_
_entity_poly.entity_id
_entity_poly.type
_entity_poly.pdbx_seq_one_letter_code
_entity_poly.pdbx_strand_id
1 'polypeptide(L)'
;MPRFIPVLLAFFVTVSALAAPIKVLVVADSPELRDALPALIQKGGAEVQTAAELDDSALAHTDVLVIAGGTAHREALEAFAKRGGGLVVLGNGIASGEASWWKPLAGAAWTSQSHKFANKLMLFTLTDSHPITKSATPFDLDDETYYDLDREDAIDVLASAFTSKVTVKRDDKKKSARDDRANVFDLQPQMWTYEGADQHRAFVLSAKISRNR
;
A
#
# COMPACT_ATOMS: atom_id res chain seq x y z
N MET A 1 -59.63 2.57 -44.49
CA MET A 1 -59.08 3.00 -43.19
C MET A 1 -57.56 3.12 -43.30
N PRO A 2 -56.94 4.20 -42.78
CA PRO A 2 -55.57 4.62 -43.10
C PRO A 2 -54.52 4.17 -42.05
N ARG A 3 -53.23 4.15 -42.46
CA ARG A 3 -52.00 4.59 -41.73
C ARG A 3 -50.75 3.87 -42.31
N PHE A 4 -49.85 4.52 -43.05
CA PHE A 4 -48.71 5.37 -42.64
C PHE A 4 -47.65 4.68 -41.74
N ILE A 5 -46.51 4.25 -42.34
CA ILE A 5 -45.06 4.63 -42.14
C ILE A 5 -44.55 4.83 -40.66
N PRO A 6 -43.25 4.65 -40.23
CA PRO A 6 -42.01 4.04 -40.78
C PRO A 6 -41.19 3.15 -39.78
N VAL A 7 -40.10 2.54 -40.28
CA VAL A 7 -38.73 2.40 -39.72
C VAL A 7 -38.52 2.64 -38.21
N LEU A 8 -37.96 1.63 -37.51
CA LEU A 8 -37.00 1.89 -36.43
C LEU A 8 -35.85 0.87 -36.51
N LEU A 9 -34.78 1.28 -37.18
CA LEU A 9 -33.46 0.66 -37.12
C LEU A 9 -32.90 0.96 -35.71
N ALA A 10 -33.01 0.02 -34.78
CA ALA A 10 -32.40 0.16 -33.47
C ALA A 10 -30.89 -0.04 -33.62
N PHE A 11 -30.17 1.08 -33.70
CA PHE A 11 -28.73 1.15 -33.46
C PHE A 11 -28.45 0.61 -32.04
N PHE A 12 -27.98 -0.63 -31.94
CA PHE A 12 -27.19 -1.05 -30.78
C PHE A 12 -25.78 -0.48 -30.96
N VAL A 13 -25.59 0.77 -30.56
CA VAL A 13 -24.24 1.24 -30.23
C VAL A 13 -23.91 0.59 -28.88
N THR A 14 -23.18 -0.52 -28.91
CA THR A 14 -22.42 -0.95 -27.75
C THR A 14 -21.36 0.09 -27.47
N VAL A 15 -21.70 1.12 -26.69
CA VAL A 15 -20.71 1.97 -26.04
C VAL A 15 -20.07 1.08 -24.99
N SER A 16 -18.97 0.40 -25.35
CA SER A 16 -17.98 0.00 -24.36
C SER A 16 -17.45 1.30 -23.78
N ALA A 17 -18.06 1.78 -22.69
CA ALA A 17 -17.51 2.84 -21.90
C ALA A 17 -16.19 2.30 -21.33
N LEU A 18 -15.07 2.58 -22.02
CA LEU A 18 -13.79 2.57 -21.34
C LEU A 18 -13.90 3.64 -20.27
N ALA A 19 -14.01 3.20 -19.01
CA ALA A 19 -13.91 4.10 -17.87
C ALA A 19 -12.64 4.94 -18.03
N ALA A 20 -12.70 6.21 -17.65
CA ALA A 20 -11.52 7.07 -17.65
C ALA A 20 -10.40 6.39 -16.84
N PRO A 21 -9.14 6.44 -17.30
CA PRO A 21 -8.00 5.91 -16.54
C PRO A 21 -7.98 6.48 -15.12
N ILE A 22 -7.66 5.62 -14.15
CA ILE A 22 -7.43 6.06 -12.76
C ILE A 22 -6.17 6.92 -12.74
N LYS A 23 -6.24 8.07 -12.08
CA LYS A 23 -5.10 8.99 -11.92
C LYS A 23 -4.34 8.66 -10.66
N VAL A 24 -3.08 8.28 -10.82
CA VAL A 24 -2.20 7.84 -9.74
C VAL A 24 -1.05 8.82 -9.59
N LEU A 25 -0.85 9.31 -8.37
CA LEU A 25 0.36 10.04 -7.99
C LEU A 25 1.28 9.08 -7.23
N VAL A 26 2.54 8.96 -7.67
CA VAL A 26 3.57 8.17 -6.98
C VAL A 26 4.56 9.13 -6.33
N VAL A 27 4.66 9.06 -5.00
CA VAL A 27 5.69 9.74 -4.20
C VAL A 27 6.64 8.68 -3.65
N ALA A 28 7.92 8.77 -4.02
CA ALA A 28 8.93 7.84 -3.55
C ALA A 28 10.29 8.53 -3.41
N ASP A 29 10.96 8.25 -2.29
CA ASP A 29 12.29 8.79 -1.98
C ASP A 29 13.40 8.15 -2.83
N SER A 30 13.25 6.86 -3.18
CA SER A 30 14.19 6.13 -4.04
C SER A 30 13.96 6.40 -5.54
N PRO A 31 15.01 6.78 -6.30
CA PRO A 31 14.93 6.84 -7.76
C PRO A 31 14.49 5.53 -8.40
N GLU A 32 14.93 4.40 -7.86
CA GLU A 32 14.61 3.06 -8.40
C GLU A 32 13.10 2.79 -8.38
N LEU A 33 12.42 3.22 -7.31
CA LEU A 33 10.97 3.10 -7.17
C LEU A 33 10.23 4.11 -8.03
N ARG A 34 10.76 5.34 -8.14
CA ARG A 34 10.20 6.36 -9.04
C ARG A 34 10.24 5.95 -10.50
N ASP A 35 11.18 5.09 -10.90
CA ASP A 35 11.24 4.55 -12.26
C ASP A 35 10.38 3.28 -12.42
N ALA A 36 10.42 2.37 -11.44
CA ALA A 36 9.78 1.06 -11.57
C ALA A 36 8.25 1.09 -11.38
N LEU A 37 7.75 1.84 -10.39
CA LEU A 37 6.33 1.85 -10.04
C LEU A 37 5.45 2.42 -11.18
N PRO A 38 5.79 3.55 -11.82
CA PRO A 38 4.96 4.09 -12.90
C PRO A 38 4.83 3.12 -14.07
N ALA A 39 5.93 2.46 -14.45
CA ALA A 39 5.91 1.48 -15.53
C ALA A 39 4.97 0.29 -15.22
N LEU A 40 4.90 -0.15 -13.96
CA LEU A 40 3.98 -1.21 -13.53
C LEU A 40 2.53 -0.73 -13.49
N ILE A 41 2.30 0.47 -12.95
CA ILE A 41 0.95 1.04 -12.80
C ILE A 41 0.35 1.42 -14.17
N GLN A 42 1.16 1.97 -15.08
CA GLN A 42 0.75 2.27 -16.46
C GLN A 42 0.40 1.00 -17.26
N LYS A 43 1.09 -0.12 -17.03
CA LYS A 43 0.70 -1.42 -17.61
C LYS A 43 -0.69 -1.88 -17.13
N GLY A 44 -1.12 -1.44 -15.95
CA GLY A 44 -2.48 -1.62 -15.44
C GLY A 44 -3.53 -0.69 -16.04
N GLY A 45 -3.14 0.23 -16.93
CA GLY A 45 -4.04 1.16 -17.62
C GLY A 45 -4.32 2.46 -16.87
N ALA A 46 -3.58 2.77 -15.82
CA ALA A 46 -3.69 4.03 -15.08
C ALA A 46 -2.82 5.15 -15.67
N GLU A 47 -3.25 6.40 -15.48
CA GLU A 47 -2.44 7.59 -15.73
C GLU A 47 -1.56 7.85 -14.51
N VAL A 48 -0.25 8.02 -14.70
CA VAL A 48 0.69 8.12 -13.58
C VAL A 48 1.49 9.41 -13.64
N GLN A 49 1.51 10.13 -12.52
CA GLN A 49 2.45 11.21 -12.24
C GLN A 49 3.41 10.77 -11.13
N THR A 50 4.64 11.26 -11.16
CA THR A 50 5.67 10.94 -10.17
C THR A 50 6.26 12.18 -9.56
N ALA A 51 6.49 12.17 -8.26
CA ALA A 51 7.22 13.21 -7.55
C ALA A 51 8.19 12.59 -6.54
N ALA A 52 9.26 13.33 -6.21
CA ALA A 52 10.18 12.94 -5.15
C ALA A 52 9.62 13.30 -3.76
N GLU A 53 8.88 14.40 -3.67
CA GLU A 53 8.20 14.89 -2.48
C GLU A 53 6.72 15.16 -2.82
N LEU A 54 5.87 15.17 -1.80
CA LEU A 54 4.45 15.43 -1.99
C LEU A 54 4.21 16.91 -2.36
N ASP A 55 3.65 17.12 -3.55
CA ASP A 55 3.07 18.40 -3.96
C ASP A 55 1.55 18.38 -3.69
N ASP A 56 1.10 19.17 -2.72
CA ASP A 56 -0.30 19.23 -2.30
C ASP A 56 -1.24 19.61 -3.47
N SER A 57 -0.76 20.40 -4.43
CA SER A 57 -1.56 20.79 -5.60
C SER A 57 -1.82 19.61 -6.55
N ALA A 58 -0.87 18.67 -6.63
CA ALA A 58 -1.02 17.46 -7.43
C ALA A 58 -2.12 16.53 -6.87
N LEU A 59 -2.39 16.60 -5.56
CA LEU A 59 -3.45 15.81 -4.96
C LEU A 59 -4.84 16.19 -5.48
N ALA A 60 -5.11 17.44 -5.85
CA ALA A 60 -6.46 17.86 -6.27
C ALA A 60 -7.04 17.09 -7.48
N HIS A 61 -6.16 16.50 -8.31
CA HIS A 61 -6.53 15.75 -9.51
C HIS A 61 -6.11 14.28 -9.48
N THR A 62 -5.81 13.77 -8.28
CA THR A 62 -5.37 12.39 -8.05
C THR A 62 -6.50 11.54 -7.47
N ASP A 63 -6.69 10.34 -8.00
CA ASP A 63 -7.64 9.36 -7.45
C ASP A 63 -6.97 8.47 -6.40
N VAL A 64 -5.72 8.05 -6.68
CA VAL A 64 -4.93 7.18 -5.79
C VAL A 64 -3.53 7.77 -5.58
N LEU A 65 -3.14 7.90 -4.31
CA LEU A 65 -1.77 8.24 -3.92
C LEU A 65 -1.02 6.96 -3.56
N VAL A 66 0.12 6.73 -4.22
CA VAL A 66 1.11 5.72 -3.83
C VAL A 66 2.25 6.43 -3.12
N ILE A 67 2.52 6.07 -1.86
CA ILE A 67 3.63 6.61 -1.08
C ILE A 67 4.58 5.49 -0.66
N ALA A 68 5.82 5.59 -1.11
CA ALA A 68 6.87 4.60 -0.86
C ALA A 68 8.07 5.16 -0.07
N GLY A 69 7.87 6.29 0.60
CA GLY A 69 8.88 7.05 1.34
C GLY A 69 8.61 8.55 1.25
N GLY A 70 9.50 9.37 1.82
CA GLY A 70 9.34 10.83 1.87
C GLY A 70 8.44 11.34 2.99
N THR A 71 8.27 12.66 3.09
CA THR A 71 7.46 13.30 4.14
C THR A 71 6.03 13.53 3.66
N ALA A 72 5.05 13.07 4.42
CA ALA A 72 3.64 13.32 4.16
C ALA A 72 3.17 14.62 4.82
N HIS A 73 2.29 15.35 4.14
CA HIS A 73 1.70 16.59 4.64
C HIS A 73 0.30 16.31 5.21
N ARG A 74 0.14 16.48 6.53
CA ARG A 74 -1.08 16.12 7.26
C ARG A 74 -2.35 16.72 6.65
N GLU A 75 -2.41 18.04 6.51
CA GLU A 75 -3.63 18.73 6.07
C GLU A 75 -4.06 18.32 4.67
N ALA A 76 -3.09 18.19 3.75
CA ALA A 76 -3.33 17.79 2.38
C ALA A 76 -3.83 16.34 2.27
N LEU A 77 -3.29 15.42 3.08
CA LEU A 77 -3.72 14.03 3.08
C LEU A 77 -5.05 13.80 3.80
N GLU A 78 -5.33 14.53 4.87
CA GLU A 78 -6.66 14.51 5.48
C GLU A 78 -7.70 15.03 4.49
N ALA A 79 -7.41 16.09 3.73
CA ALA A 79 -8.30 16.58 2.68
C ALA A 79 -8.45 15.57 1.53
N PHE A 80 -7.37 14.90 1.15
CA PHE A 80 -7.37 13.82 0.15
C PHE A 80 -8.24 12.63 0.57
N ALA A 81 -8.09 12.18 1.82
CA ALA A 81 -8.88 11.09 2.39
C ALA A 81 -10.35 11.49 2.48
N LYS A 82 -10.67 12.68 3.02
CA LYS A 82 -12.05 13.16 3.18
C LYS A 82 -12.86 13.24 1.90
N ARG A 83 -12.21 13.44 0.74
CA ARG A 83 -12.88 13.43 -0.56
C ARG A 83 -12.98 12.04 -1.21
N GLY A 84 -12.54 10.99 -0.52
CA GLY A 84 -12.56 9.60 -0.98
C GLY A 84 -11.32 9.15 -1.76
N GLY A 85 -10.19 9.86 -1.64
CA GLY A 85 -8.93 9.46 -2.28
C GLY A 85 -8.40 8.13 -1.72
N GLY A 86 -7.89 7.27 -2.60
CA GLY A 86 -7.30 5.98 -2.22
C GLY A 86 -5.82 6.12 -1.85
N LEU A 87 -5.39 5.45 -0.77
CA LEU A 87 -4.01 5.46 -0.31
C LEU A 87 -3.35 4.08 -0.50
N VAL A 88 -2.14 4.06 -1.05
CA VAL A 88 -1.30 2.87 -1.20
C VAL A 88 0.03 3.16 -0.54
N VAL A 89 0.32 2.52 0.59
CA VAL A 89 1.54 2.73 1.39
C VAL A 89 2.48 1.55 1.19
N LEU A 90 3.71 1.81 0.78
CA LEU A 90 4.69 0.79 0.45
C LEU A 90 5.96 0.98 1.28
N GLY A 91 6.45 -0.08 1.94
CA GLY A 91 7.70 -0.09 2.69
C GLY A 91 7.86 1.12 3.62
N ASN A 92 8.85 1.97 3.34
CA ASN A 92 9.15 3.17 4.15
C ASN A 92 8.03 4.22 4.17
N GLY A 93 7.03 4.15 3.28
CA GLY A 93 5.86 5.03 3.32
C GLY A 93 5.10 4.95 4.65
N ILE A 94 5.22 3.84 5.40
CA ILE A 94 4.59 3.70 6.73
C ILE A 94 5.17 4.65 7.78
N ALA A 95 6.33 5.25 7.50
CA ALA A 95 7.02 6.21 8.34
C ALA A 95 6.94 7.65 7.80
N SER A 96 6.08 7.92 6.81
CA SER A 96 5.99 9.24 6.17
C SER A 96 5.31 10.30 7.04
N GLY A 97 4.60 9.93 8.09
CA GLY A 97 3.89 10.85 8.98
C GLY A 97 4.09 10.54 10.46
N GLU A 98 3.70 11.48 11.32
CA GLU A 98 3.69 11.25 12.77
C GLU A 98 2.50 10.35 13.13
N ALA A 99 2.70 9.43 14.06
CA ALA A 99 1.79 8.33 14.32
C ALA A 99 0.36 8.77 14.68
N SER A 100 0.20 9.85 15.44
CA SER A 100 -1.12 10.30 15.92
C SER A 100 -2.09 10.66 14.79
N TRP A 101 -1.59 11.10 13.63
CA TRP A 101 -2.42 11.47 12.47
C TRP A 101 -2.21 10.55 11.26
N TRP A 102 -1.09 9.84 11.17
CA TRP A 102 -0.83 8.90 10.08
C TRP A 102 -1.60 7.59 10.25
N LYS A 103 -1.65 7.06 11.48
CA LYS A 103 -2.32 5.79 11.79
C LYS A 103 -3.80 5.79 11.36
N PRO A 104 -4.62 6.82 11.64
CA PRO A 104 -6.00 6.89 11.18
C PRO A 104 -6.16 6.98 9.66
N LEU A 105 -5.09 7.25 8.89
CA LEU A 105 -5.11 7.27 7.43
C LEU A 105 -4.69 5.92 6.83
N ALA A 106 -3.58 5.34 7.30
CA ALA A 106 -2.98 4.12 6.75
C ALA A 106 -3.38 2.82 7.47
N GLY A 107 -4.07 2.92 8.60
CA GLY A 107 -4.39 1.78 9.48
C GLY A 107 -3.23 1.34 10.36
N ALA A 108 -2.02 1.88 10.16
CA ALA A 108 -0.90 1.72 11.07
C ALA A 108 0.11 2.86 10.92
N ALA A 109 1.01 3.00 11.88
CA ALA A 109 2.11 3.95 11.82
C ALA A 109 3.41 3.41 12.41
N TRP A 110 4.51 3.96 11.91
CA TRP A 110 5.83 3.79 12.52
C TRP A 110 5.96 4.62 13.79
N THR A 111 6.49 4.02 14.86
CA THR A 111 6.74 4.68 16.14
C THR A 111 8.17 4.44 16.63
N SER A 112 8.53 5.02 17.79
CA SER A 112 9.80 4.71 18.46
C SER A 112 9.93 3.26 18.92
N GLN A 113 8.83 2.51 18.97
CA GLN A 113 8.79 1.09 19.30
C GLN A 113 8.80 0.19 18.06
N SER A 114 8.64 0.77 16.87
CA SER A 114 8.61 0.00 15.63
C SER A 114 10.00 -0.41 15.19
N HIS A 115 10.06 -1.58 14.57
CA HIS A 115 11.31 -2.20 14.19
C HIS A 115 11.21 -2.86 12.82
N LYS A 116 12.37 -3.04 12.18
CA LYS A 116 12.49 -3.80 10.94
C LYS A 116 13.86 -4.46 10.85
N PHE A 117 13.93 -5.60 10.16
CA PHE A 117 15.20 -6.27 9.87
C PHE A 117 15.16 -6.90 8.48
N ALA A 118 16.29 -6.87 7.78
CA ALA A 118 16.43 -7.53 6.48
C ALA A 118 16.53 -9.05 6.64
N ASN A 119 15.73 -9.80 5.88
CA ASN A 119 15.72 -11.25 5.85
C ASN A 119 15.15 -11.79 4.53
N LYS A 120 15.30 -13.10 4.34
CA LYS A 120 14.44 -13.83 3.42
C LYS A 120 13.18 -14.22 4.17
N LEU A 121 12.05 -13.61 3.86
CA LEU A 121 10.75 -13.92 4.46
C LEU A 121 9.86 -14.68 3.48
N MET A 122 9.01 -15.54 4.01
CA MET A 122 7.86 -16.06 3.27
C MET A 122 6.65 -15.20 3.61
N LEU A 123 6.04 -14.58 2.60
CA LEU A 123 4.81 -13.83 2.75
C LEU A 123 3.62 -14.78 2.61
N PHE A 124 2.92 -15.04 3.72
CA PHE A 124 1.77 -15.94 3.78
C PHE A 124 0.49 -15.17 3.52
N THR A 125 -0.13 -15.41 2.35
CA THR A 125 -1.49 -14.93 2.07
C THR A 125 -2.49 -15.63 2.99
N LEU A 126 -3.31 -14.86 3.70
CA LEU A 126 -4.23 -15.39 4.72
C LEU A 126 -5.60 -15.75 4.14
N THR A 127 -5.95 -15.15 3.01
CA THR A 127 -7.24 -15.34 2.35
C THR A 127 -7.09 -15.27 0.83
N ASP A 128 -7.90 -16.03 0.09
CA ASP A 128 -8.06 -15.93 -1.36
C ASP A 128 -9.37 -15.22 -1.77
N SER A 129 -10.20 -14.83 -0.78
CA SER A 129 -11.49 -14.18 -1.02
C SER A 129 -11.34 -12.71 -1.39
N HIS A 130 -10.29 -12.05 -0.92
CA HIS A 130 -10.04 -10.64 -1.18
C HIS A 130 -9.49 -10.43 -2.60
N PRO A 131 -9.98 -9.45 -3.37
CA PRO A 131 -9.54 -9.23 -4.76
C PRO A 131 -8.02 -9.06 -4.94
N ILE A 132 -7.33 -8.52 -3.94
CA ILE A 132 -5.86 -8.33 -3.96
C ILE A 132 -5.11 -9.65 -3.84
N THR A 133 -5.60 -10.60 -3.04
CA THR A 133 -4.94 -11.89 -2.77
C THR A 133 -5.57 -13.04 -3.53
N LYS A 134 -6.58 -12.78 -4.36
CA LYS A 134 -7.25 -13.79 -5.16
C LYS A 134 -6.25 -14.53 -6.04
N SER A 135 -6.20 -15.85 -5.89
CA SER A 135 -5.26 -16.74 -6.60
C SER A 135 -3.78 -16.53 -6.25
N ALA A 136 -3.46 -15.73 -5.21
CA ALA A 136 -2.10 -15.58 -4.73
C ALA A 136 -1.75 -16.71 -3.76
N THR A 137 -0.65 -17.40 -4.04
CA THR A 137 -0.05 -18.37 -3.12
C THR A 137 1.04 -17.71 -2.29
N PRO A 138 1.39 -18.25 -1.10
CA PRO A 138 2.57 -17.81 -0.38
C PRO A 138 3.84 -17.84 -1.25
N PHE A 139 4.72 -16.86 -1.06
CA PHE A 139 5.97 -16.74 -1.82
C PHE A 139 7.10 -16.14 -0.98
N ASP A 140 8.33 -16.42 -1.39
CA ASP A 140 9.54 -15.89 -0.74
C ASP A 140 9.87 -14.47 -1.26
N LEU A 141 10.36 -13.63 -0.36
CA LEU A 141 10.88 -12.29 -0.62
C LEU A 141 12.21 -12.08 0.10
N ASP A 142 13.18 -11.44 -0.56
CA ASP A 142 14.40 -10.93 0.05
C ASP A 142 14.20 -9.45 0.38
N ASP A 143 13.72 -9.16 1.60
CA ASP A 143 13.21 -7.84 1.98
C ASP A 143 13.36 -7.59 3.50
N GLU A 144 12.72 -6.56 4.04
CA GLU A 144 12.63 -6.24 5.46
C GLU A 144 11.31 -6.74 6.04
N THR A 145 11.36 -7.44 7.18
CA THR A 145 10.16 -7.73 7.98
C THR A 145 9.92 -6.61 8.98
N TYR A 146 8.76 -5.97 8.93
CA TYR A 146 8.35 -4.91 9.86
C TYR A 146 7.59 -5.51 11.04
N TYR A 147 7.83 -5.02 12.25
CA TYR A 147 7.17 -5.50 13.47
C TYR A 147 7.02 -4.38 14.52
N ASP A 148 6.14 -4.61 15.50
CA ASP A 148 5.77 -3.64 16.53
C ASP A 148 5.28 -2.28 15.94
N LEU A 149 4.54 -2.33 14.83
CA LEU A 149 3.81 -1.18 14.30
C LEU A 149 2.62 -0.84 15.20
N ASP A 150 2.36 0.46 15.39
CA ASP A 150 1.14 0.92 16.05
C ASP A 150 -0.02 0.84 15.05
N ARG A 151 -0.92 -0.12 15.25
CA ARG A 151 -1.95 -0.53 14.30
C ARG A 151 -3.34 -0.20 14.81
N GLU A 152 -4.25 0.10 13.88
CA GLU A 152 -5.68 0.13 14.16
C GLU A 152 -6.20 -1.29 14.32
N ASP A 153 -7.17 -1.47 15.20
CA ASP A 153 -7.81 -2.78 15.41
C ASP A 153 -8.67 -3.19 14.20
N ALA A 154 -9.07 -2.22 13.37
CA ALA A 154 -9.97 -2.40 12.23
C ALA A 154 -9.24 -2.71 10.90
N ILE A 155 -7.94 -3.01 10.91
CA ILE A 155 -7.25 -3.45 9.69
C ILE A 155 -7.71 -4.85 9.29
N ASP A 156 -7.83 -5.08 7.98
CA ASP A 156 -8.06 -6.41 7.42
C ASP A 156 -6.74 -6.96 6.89
N VAL A 157 -6.17 -7.94 7.61
CA VAL A 157 -4.85 -8.49 7.30
C VAL A 157 -4.94 -9.49 6.15
N LEU A 158 -4.24 -9.18 5.06
CA LEU A 158 -4.24 -9.98 3.84
C LEU A 158 -3.04 -10.92 3.75
N ALA A 159 -1.89 -10.52 4.33
CA ALA A 159 -0.74 -11.40 4.46
C ALA A 159 0.13 -11.07 5.68
N SER A 160 0.83 -12.11 6.17
CA SER A 160 1.75 -12.01 7.30
C SER A 160 3.08 -12.71 7.02
N ALA A 161 4.08 -12.39 7.82
CA ALA A 161 5.37 -13.08 7.81
C ALA A 161 5.80 -13.40 9.24
N PHE A 162 6.57 -14.47 9.41
CA PHE A 162 7.18 -14.79 10.71
C PHE A 162 8.34 -13.84 11.00
N THR A 163 8.46 -13.41 12.25
CA THR A 163 9.72 -12.82 12.71
C THR A 163 10.71 -13.95 12.95
N SER A 164 11.69 -14.12 12.06
CA SER A 164 12.79 -15.04 12.36
C SER A 164 13.48 -14.55 13.63
N LYS A 165 13.81 -15.46 14.56
CA LYS A 165 14.67 -15.13 15.69
C LYS A 165 15.93 -14.51 15.11
N VAL A 166 16.25 -13.27 15.48
CA VAL A 166 17.52 -12.65 15.16
C VAL A 166 18.57 -13.48 15.90
N THR A 167 19.12 -14.51 15.25
CA THR A 167 20.23 -15.28 15.81
C THR A 167 21.48 -14.43 15.68
N VAL A 168 21.64 -13.48 16.59
CA VAL A 168 22.94 -12.87 16.85
C VAL A 168 23.86 -14.01 17.29
N LYS A 169 25.06 -14.12 16.70
CA LYS A 169 26.03 -15.13 17.10
C LYS A 169 26.23 -15.02 18.61
N ARG A 170 26.35 -16.17 19.29
CA ARG A 170 26.36 -16.32 20.76
C ARG A 170 27.40 -15.45 21.49
N ASP A 171 28.36 -14.86 20.77
CA ASP A 171 29.45 -14.01 21.28
C ASP A 171 29.27 -12.49 21.08
N ASP A 172 28.18 -12.03 20.44
CA ASP A 172 27.93 -10.59 20.32
C ASP A 172 27.46 -10.02 21.66
N LYS A 173 28.41 -9.46 22.42
CA LYS A 173 28.19 -8.79 23.72
C LYS A 173 27.31 -7.53 23.65
N LYS A 174 26.82 -7.14 22.47
CA LYS A 174 25.79 -6.11 22.31
C LYS A 174 24.40 -6.75 22.32
N LYS A 175 24.02 -7.33 23.46
CA LYS A 175 22.60 -7.57 23.75
C LYS A 175 21.93 -6.21 23.86
N SER A 176 21.14 -5.81 22.88
CA SER A 176 20.08 -4.86 23.16
C SER A 176 18.88 -5.66 23.64
N ALA A 177 18.21 -5.25 24.73
CA ALA A 177 16.96 -5.86 25.15
C ALA A 177 15.83 -5.73 24.09
N ARG A 178 16.09 -4.99 23.00
CA ARG A 178 15.20 -4.79 21.85
C ARG A 178 15.21 -5.97 20.86
N ASP A 179 16.31 -6.71 20.74
CA ASP A 179 16.44 -7.81 19.76
C ASP A 179 15.82 -9.13 20.25
N ASP A 180 15.51 -9.24 21.55
CA ASP A 180 14.89 -10.42 22.19
C ASP A 180 13.35 -10.48 22.03
N ARG A 181 12.72 -9.49 21.38
CA ARG A 181 11.26 -9.47 21.16
C ARG A 181 10.80 -10.24 19.93
N ALA A 182 11.67 -10.43 18.94
CA ALA A 182 11.36 -11.22 17.75
C ALA A 182 11.31 -12.72 18.10
N ASN A 183 10.13 -13.32 17.95
CA ASN A 183 9.91 -14.73 18.24
C ASN A 183 9.46 -15.45 16.97
N VAL A 184 10.02 -16.63 16.69
CA VAL A 184 9.66 -17.48 15.54
C VAL A 184 8.17 -17.85 15.54
N PHE A 185 7.51 -17.78 16.70
CA PHE A 185 6.08 -18.02 16.84
C PHE A 185 5.20 -16.79 16.58
N ASP A 186 5.79 -15.64 16.31
CA ASP A 186 5.08 -14.39 16.11
C ASP A 186 4.89 -14.08 14.62
N LEU A 187 3.62 -13.96 14.22
CA LEU A 187 3.17 -13.62 12.87
C LEU A 187 2.87 -12.13 12.82
N GLN A 188 3.66 -11.41 12.04
CA GLN A 188 3.53 -9.97 11.88
C GLN A 188 2.80 -9.66 10.58
N PRO A 189 1.69 -8.92 10.61
CA PRO A 189 1.05 -8.41 9.40
C PRO A 189 2.03 -7.64 8.54
N GLN A 190 2.14 -8.05 7.27
CA GLN A 190 2.98 -7.37 6.28
C GLN A 190 2.15 -6.74 5.15
N MET A 191 0.89 -7.17 5.00
CA MET A 191 -0.03 -6.63 4.00
C MET A 191 -1.43 -6.54 4.57
N TRP A 192 -2.07 -5.38 4.46
CA TRP A 192 -3.45 -5.18 4.94
C TRP A 192 -4.20 -4.12 4.12
N THR A 193 -5.51 -4.15 4.25
CA THR A 193 -6.40 -3.06 3.85
C THR A 193 -7.01 -2.40 5.08
N TYR A 194 -7.40 -1.15 4.93
CA TYR A 194 -8.04 -0.38 5.99
C TYR A 194 -9.07 0.57 5.38
N GLU A 195 -10.27 0.60 5.97
CA GLU A 195 -11.30 1.59 5.64
C GLU A 195 -11.37 2.58 6.81
N GLY A 196 -11.02 3.83 6.55
CA GLY A 196 -11.04 4.87 7.57
C GLY A 196 -12.44 5.41 7.83
N ALA A 197 -12.57 6.20 8.91
CA ALA A 197 -13.84 6.82 9.30
C ALA A 197 -14.45 7.71 8.19
N ASP A 198 -13.60 8.34 7.38
CA ASP A 198 -14.00 9.18 6.25
C ASP A 198 -14.33 8.37 4.97
N GLN A 199 -14.48 7.05 5.08
CA GLN A 199 -14.71 6.09 3.97
C GLN A 199 -13.58 6.03 2.94
N HIS A 200 -12.44 6.65 3.21
CA HIS A 200 -11.25 6.46 2.40
C HIS A 200 -10.72 5.03 2.59
N ARG A 201 -10.03 4.54 1.57
CA ARG A 201 -9.44 3.21 1.57
C ARG A 201 -7.94 3.32 1.53
N ALA A 202 -7.28 2.56 2.41
CA ALA A 202 -5.85 2.39 2.39
C ALA A 202 -5.49 0.93 2.13
N PHE A 203 -4.45 0.72 1.35
CA PHE A 203 -3.73 -0.54 1.23
C PHE A 203 -2.30 -0.31 1.70
N VAL A 204 -1.77 -1.24 2.49
CA VAL A 204 -0.38 -1.19 2.94
C VAL A 204 0.31 -2.50 2.65
N LEU A 205 1.54 -2.39 2.14
CA LEU A 205 2.50 -3.48 2.04
C LEU A 205 3.82 -3.03 2.66
N SER A 206 4.16 -3.56 3.84
CA SER A 206 5.38 -3.24 4.57
C SER A 206 6.59 -4.04 4.10
N ALA A 207 6.78 -4.11 2.78
CA ALA A 207 7.90 -4.74 2.12
C ALA A 207 8.60 -3.66 1.28
N LYS A 208 9.91 -3.50 1.44
CA LYS A 208 10.73 -2.63 0.59
C LYS A 208 10.86 -3.29 -0.78
N ILE A 209 9.97 -2.91 -1.69
CA ILE A 209 9.99 -3.30 -3.10
C ILE A 209 11.39 -3.05 -3.67
N SER A 210 12.19 -4.10 -3.72
CA SER A 210 13.58 -4.11 -4.14
C SER A 210 13.67 -5.05 -5.33
N ARG A 211 14.27 -4.60 -6.43
CA ARG A 211 14.62 -5.54 -7.50
C ARG A 211 15.67 -6.48 -6.94
N ASN A 212 15.33 -7.77 -6.84
CA ASN A 212 16.33 -8.83 -6.70
C ASN A 212 17.39 -8.63 -7.81
N ARG A 213 18.66 -8.53 -7.39
CA ARG A 213 19.81 -8.63 -8.29
C ARG A 213 20.11 -10.08 -8.58
#